data_AF-X1FVQ1-F1
#
_entry.id   AF-X1FVQ1-F1
#
_cell.length_a   1.000
_cell.length_b   1.000
_cell.length_c   1.000
_cell.angle_alpha   90.00
_cell.angle_beta   90.00
_cell.angle_gamma   90.00
#
_symmetry.space_group_name_H-M   'P 1'
#
loop_
_entity.id
_entity.type
_entity.pdbx_description
1 polymer ?
#
loop_
_entity_poly.entity_id
_entity_poly.type
_entity_poly.pdbx_seq_one_letter_code
_entity_poly.pdbx_strand_id
1 'polypeptide(L)'
;YVIEQAKIPDSLADEIIEAYHNLIERIGGESTFAVRSSATAEDLPDASFAGQQDTHLNISGENQILEYVLKDMASVFTTRATMYRERAGFDHFSVKLSVGVQEIAGGLEGVKTSGVMFTEDPDSGNPNVITIRGTWGLGELIVQGVEKGDEFIVFKHDPNLTIISRDLVKKELMMIFDKEKGGTITLPVELERQKKYCLNDEQVKILARYAIKIRSHYNQPMDIEWALGNNGKIYIVQARPETVHSQKGDTEEIFYLLENPKKLTEDGYLVENTGTAIGRRIGYGKVKVIESINNAHLLEEGDILITEETNPDWTSYMQNLGGVITERGGPTCHAAIVSRELNI
;
A
#
# COMPACT_ATOMS: atom_id res chain seq x y z
N TYR A 1 10.40 -2.79 30.99
CA TYR A 1 10.22 -2.84 32.46
C TYR A 1 10.92 -1.75 33.26
N VAL A 2 12.23 -1.47 33.15
CA VAL A 2 12.86 -0.41 33.99
C VAL A 2 12.33 0.99 33.66
N ILE A 3 12.17 1.30 32.37
CA ILE A 3 11.68 2.63 31.92
C ILE A 3 10.19 2.79 32.22
N GLU A 4 9.36 1.78 31.94
CA GLU A 4 7.92 1.79 32.26
C GLU A 4 7.60 1.92 33.75
N GLN A 5 8.55 1.59 34.63
CA GLN A 5 8.42 1.75 36.08
C GLN A 5 9.01 3.07 36.58
N ALA A 6 9.66 3.85 35.71
CA ALA A 6 10.21 5.14 36.07
C ALA A 6 9.09 6.17 36.22
N LYS A 7 9.27 7.11 37.15
CA LYS A 7 8.38 8.26 37.27
C LYS A 7 8.78 9.31 36.22
N ILE A 8 7.84 9.74 35.38
CA ILE A 8 8.03 10.93 34.54
C ILE A 8 8.31 12.12 35.47
N PRO A 9 9.35 12.94 35.22
CA PRO A 9 9.60 14.15 36.00
C PRO A 9 8.34 15.03 36.07
N ASP A 10 8.00 15.54 37.25
CA ASP A 10 6.73 16.26 37.46
C ASP A 10 6.56 17.43 36.47
N SER A 11 7.64 18.17 36.20
CA SER A 11 7.62 19.26 35.20
C SER A 11 7.24 18.79 33.80
N LEU A 12 7.70 17.61 33.36
CA LEU A 12 7.38 17.07 32.05
C LEU A 12 5.95 16.51 32.02
N ALA A 13 5.48 15.91 33.11
CA ALA A 13 4.11 15.44 33.22
C ALA A 13 3.12 16.61 33.12
N ASP A 14 3.40 17.72 33.80
CA ASP A 14 2.59 18.94 33.75
C ASP A 14 2.54 19.52 32.32
N GLU A 15 3.68 19.60 31.62
CA GLU A 15 3.74 20.05 30.22
C GLU A 15 2.93 19.16 29.27
N ILE A 16 2.99 17.83 29.44
CA ILE A 16 2.22 16.87 28.63
C ILE A 16 0.72 17.05 28.88
N ILE A 17 0.31 17.18 30.14
CA ILE A 17 -1.11 17.37 30.50
C ILE A 17 -1.63 18.71 29.98
N GLU A 18 -0.85 19.78 30.09
CA GLU A 18 -1.22 21.10 29.54
C GLU A 18 -1.41 21.03 28.02
N ALA A 19 -0.47 20.40 27.30
CA ALA A 19 -0.59 20.21 25.85
C ALA A 19 -1.82 19.35 25.48
N TYR A 20 -2.11 18.32 26.27
CA TYR A 20 -3.29 17.46 26.11
C TYR A 20 -4.60 18.25 26.29
N HIS A 21 -4.70 19.09 27.32
CA HIS A 21 -5.86 19.94 27.54
C HIS A 21 -6.06 20.96 26.41
N ASN A 22 -4.98 21.61 25.97
CA ASN A 22 -5.02 22.51 24.82
C ASN A 22 -5.50 21.79 23.55
N LEU A 23 -5.13 20.52 23.36
CA LEU A 23 -5.60 19.71 22.24
C LEU A 23 -7.10 19.41 22.33
N ILE A 24 -7.61 19.00 23.50
CA ILE A 24 -9.05 18.79 23.74
C ILE A 24 -9.84 20.07 23.49
N GLU A 25 -9.38 21.20 24.00
CA GLU A 25 -10.06 22.49 23.83
C GLU A 25 -10.15 22.86 22.34
N ARG A 26 -9.08 22.64 21.57
CA ARG A 26 -9.07 22.85 20.11
C ARG A 26 -10.01 21.92 19.35
N ILE A 27 -10.18 20.68 19.83
CA ILE A 27 -11.15 19.72 19.27
C ILE A 27 -12.58 20.15 19.61
N GLY A 28 -12.79 20.75 20.78
CA GLY A 28 -14.09 21.25 21.24
C GLY A 28 -14.95 20.19 21.93
N GLY A 29 -14.36 19.09 22.39
CA GLY A 29 -15.07 18.01 23.09
C GLY A 29 -14.15 16.83 23.46
N GLU A 30 -14.72 15.84 24.15
CA GLU A 30 -14.02 14.60 24.47
C GLU A 30 -13.65 13.83 23.18
N SER A 31 -12.46 13.23 23.16
CA SER A 31 -11.97 12.45 22.02
C SER A 31 -11.04 11.32 22.49
N THR A 32 -10.62 10.49 21.55
CA THR A 32 -9.63 9.43 21.76
C THR A 32 -8.41 9.66 20.89
N PHE A 33 -7.26 9.18 21.37
CA PHE A 33 -5.97 9.51 20.81
C PHE A 33 -5.18 8.26 20.43
N ALA A 34 -4.40 8.39 19.35
CA ALA A 34 -3.26 7.53 19.06
C ALA A 34 -2.02 8.12 19.74
N VAL A 35 -1.30 7.29 20.48
CA VAL A 35 0.02 7.60 21.01
C VAL A 35 1.00 6.76 20.20
N ARG A 36 1.92 7.44 19.51
CA ARG A 36 2.85 6.83 18.55
C ARG A 36 4.27 7.27 18.82
N SER A 37 5.17 6.30 18.79
CA SER A 37 6.61 6.56 18.81
C SER A 37 7.11 6.92 17.40
N SER A 38 7.96 7.95 17.33
CA SER A 38 8.62 8.43 16.10
C SER A 38 10.10 8.63 16.36
N ALA A 39 10.94 7.81 15.72
CA ALA A 39 12.38 7.81 15.99
C ALA A 39 13.15 8.59 14.93
N THR A 40 14.21 9.30 15.33
CA THR A 40 15.05 10.07 14.37
C THR A 40 15.76 9.21 13.33
N ALA A 41 15.88 7.91 13.57
CA ALA A 41 16.51 6.96 12.65
C ALA A 41 15.50 6.28 11.70
N GLU A 42 14.20 6.52 11.87
CA GLU A 42 13.09 5.87 11.14
C GLU A 42 13.05 6.23 9.65
N ASP A 43 13.52 7.43 9.31
CA ASP A 43 13.45 8.02 7.98
C ASP A 43 14.79 7.94 7.21
N LEU A 44 15.76 7.14 7.68
CA LEU A 44 17.02 6.99 6.96
C LEU A 44 16.82 6.12 5.70
N PRO A 45 17.32 6.53 4.52
CA PRO A 45 17.11 5.82 3.25
C PRO A 45 17.49 4.34 3.26
N ASP A 46 18.49 3.96 4.05
CA ASP A 46 19.00 2.58 4.18
C ASP A 46 18.33 1.78 5.32
N ALA A 47 17.38 2.39 6.03
CA ALA A 47 16.76 1.85 7.23
C ALA A 47 15.24 1.95 7.18
N SER A 48 14.58 1.12 6.37
CA SER A 48 13.12 1.04 6.39
C SER A 48 12.66 0.38 7.71
N PHE A 49 12.40 1.17 8.75
CA PHE A 49 11.88 0.75 10.06
C PHE A 49 10.38 0.36 10.02
N ALA A 50 9.94 -0.41 9.03
CA ALA A 50 8.54 -0.81 8.94
C ALA A 50 8.12 -1.68 10.14
N GLY A 51 7.15 -1.20 10.92
CA GLY A 51 6.43 -1.96 11.95
C GLY A 51 7.26 -2.43 13.14
N GLN A 52 8.23 -1.64 13.61
CA GLN A 52 9.04 -1.97 14.80
C GLN A 52 8.60 -1.29 16.10
N GLN A 53 7.73 -0.28 15.99
CA GLN A 53 7.41 0.63 17.08
C GLN A 53 5.98 0.42 17.57
N ASP A 54 5.80 0.56 18.89
CA ASP A 54 4.49 0.39 19.52
C ASP A 54 3.58 1.56 19.10
N THR A 55 2.37 1.21 18.67
CA THR A 55 1.29 2.16 18.41
C THR A 55 0.14 1.79 19.33
N HIS A 56 -0.29 2.76 20.14
CA HIS A 56 -1.37 2.59 21.07
C HIS A 56 -2.57 3.42 20.64
N LEU A 57 -3.67 2.75 20.34
CA LEU A 57 -4.89 3.36 19.80
C LEU A 57 -5.99 3.38 20.86
N ASN A 58 -6.93 4.33 20.71
CA ASN A 58 -8.08 4.49 21.59
C ASN A 58 -7.70 4.82 23.05
N ILE A 59 -6.76 5.76 23.21
CA ILE A 59 -6.28 6.23 24.50
C ILE A 59 -7.05 7.48 24.92
N SER A 60 -7.44 7.59 26.18
CA SER A 60 -8.12 8.78 26.71
C SER A 60 -7.83 9.03 28.19
N GLY A 61 -7.84 10.31 28.56
CA GLY A 61 -7.59 10.77 29.92
C GLY A 61 -6.11 10.94 30.25
N GLU A 62 -5.82 11.90 31.14
CA GLU A 62 -4.46 12.32 31.52
C GLU A 62 -3.57 11.13 31.92
N ASN A 63 -4.09 10.25 32.79
CA ASN A 63 -3.32 9.10 33.30
C ASN A 63 -2.90 8.15 32.19
N GLN A 64 -3.79 7.84 31.24
CA GLN A 64 -3.44 6.94 30.14
C GLN A 64 -2.47 7.62 29.17
N ILE A 65 -2.64 8.91 28.90
CA ILE A 65 -1.70 9.65 28.04
C ILE A 65 -0.28 9.59 28.61
N LEU A 66 -0.10 9.86 29.91
CA LEU A 66 1.21 9.75 30.56
C LEU A 66 1.75 8.32 30.54
N GLU A 67 0.90 7.33 30.82
CA GLU A 67 1.29 5.91 30.81
C GLU A 67 1.78 5.47 29.42
N TYR A 68 1.05 5.80 28.37
CA TYR A 68 1.37 5.37 27.01
C TYR A 68 2.52 6.19 26.40
N VAL A 69 2.69 7.45 26.78
CA VAL A 69 3.91 8.21 26.43
C VAL A 69 5.15 7.53 27.02
N LEU A 70 5.08 7.06 28.27
CA LEU A 70 6.20 6.35 28.89
C LEU A 70 6.46 4.98 28.23
N LYS A 71 5.41 4.25 27.85
CA LYS A 71 5.53 2.99 27.10
C LYS A 71 6.21 3.20 25.76
N ASP A 72 5.80 4.21 25.00
CA ASP A 72 6.43 4.57 23.74
C ASP A 72 7.89 5.00 23.94
N MET A 73 8.21 5.78 24.98
CA MET A 73 9.61 6.07 25.30
C MET A 73 10.43 4.80 25.63
N ALA A 74 9.80 3.79 26.23
CA ALA A 74 10.45 2.51 26.50
C ALA A 74 10.62 1.65 25.24
N SER A 75 9.79 1.82 24.21
CA SER A 75 9.80 1.01 22.98
C SER A 75 11.15 1.08 22.24
N VAL A 76 11.86 2.21 22.38
CA VAL A 76 13.21 2.42 21.82
C VAL A 76 14.24 1.42 22.34
N PHE A 77 13.99 0.76 23.48
CA PHE A 77 14.87 -0.26 24.08
C PHE A 77 14.28 -1.68 24.01
N THR A 78 13.29 -1.92 23.15
CA THR A 78 12.85 -3.29 22.86
C THR A 78 13.98 -4.14 22.29
N THR A 79 13.89 -5.46 22.44
CA THR A 79 14.87 -6.40 21.89
C THR A 79 15.09 -6.18 20.40
N ARG A 80 14.01 -5.93 19.65
CA ARG A 80 14.05 -5.72 18.19
C ARG A 80 14.78 -4.43 17.83
N ALA A 81 14.41 -3.30 18.44
CA ALA A 81 15.04 -2.01 18.20
C ALA A 81 16.54 -2.03 18.56
N THR A 82 16.89 -2.65 19.68
CA THR A 82 18.28 -2.77 20.16
C THR A 82 19.13 -3.64 19.24
N MET A 83 18.64 -4.82 18.84
CA MET A 83 19.36 -5.69 17.89
C MET A 83 19.59 -5.01 16.54
N TYR A 84 18.63 -4.21 16.07
CA TYR A 84 18.78 -3.49 14.81
C TYR A 84 19.86 -2.41 14.91
N ARG A 85 19.82 -1.56 15.95
CA ARG A 85 20.85 -0.53 16.17
C ARG A 85 22.25 -1.11 16.23
N GLU A 86 22.41 -2.24 16.93
CA GLU A 86 23.67 -2.97 17.01
C GLU A 86 24.16 -3.40 15.62
N ARG A 87 23.27 -3.97 14.79
CA ARG A 87 23.61 -4.40 13.42
C ARG A 87 23.94 -3.23 12.49
N ALA A 88 23.27 -2.10 12.66
CA ALA A 88 23.51 -0.89 11.89
C ALA A 88 24.72 -0.09 12.40
N GLY A 89 25.32 -0.47 13.54
CA GLY A 89 26.45 0.23 14.14
C GLY A 89 26.10 1.58 14.76
N PHE A 90 24.83 1.81 15.12
CA PHE A 90 24.39 3.02 15.81
C PHE A 90 24.60 2.91 17.32
N ASP A 91 25.07 4.00 17.94
CA ASP A 91 25.13 4.09 19.40
C ASP A 91 23.72 4.08 20.00
N HIS A 92 23.48 3.23 21.01
CA HIS A 92 22.15 3.01 21.60
C HIS A 92 21.56 4.26 22.25
N PHE A 93 22.41 5.22 22.66
CA PHE A 93 21.99 6.47 23.31
C PHE A 93 21.92 7.66 22.35
N SER A 94 22.46 7.52 21.14
CA SER A 94 22.43 8.57 20.11
C SER A 94 21.06 8.73 19.43
N VAL A 95 20.23 7.67 19.44
CA VAL A 95 18.89 7.69 18.84
C VAL A 95 17.91 8.36 19.80
N LYS A 96 17.30 9.45 19.35
CA LYS A 96 16.25 10.16 20.07
C LYS A 96 14.89 9.71 19.55
N LEU A 97 13.92 9.67 20.46
CA LEU A 97 12.54 9.36 20.16
C LEU A 97 11.67 10.57 20.49
N SER A 98 10.74 10.88 19.60
CA SER A 98 9.60 11.75 19.87
C SER A 98 8.34 10.88 20.02
N VAL A 99 7.43 11.29 20.89
CA VAL A 99 6.11 10.65 21.02
C VAL A 99 5.05 11.61 20.50
N GLY A 100 4.30 11.18 19.49
CA GLY A 100 3.18 11.92 18.92
C GLY A 100 1.87 11.50 19.58
N VAL A 101 1.12 12.48 20.11
CA VAL A 101 -0.27 12.29 20.57
C VAL A 101 -1.19 12.93 19.53
N GLN A 102 -1.96 12.10 18.83
CA GLN A 102 -2.81 12.53 17.71
C GLN A 102 -4.25 12.09 17.95
N GLU A 103 -5.22 12.96 17.68
CA GLU A 103 -6.63 12.58 17.70
C GLU A 103 -6.89 11.44 16.70
N ILE A 104 -7.64 10.41 17.10
CA ILE A 104 -8.05 9.35 16.16
C ILE A 104 -8.98 9.94 15.10
N ALA A 105 -8.81 9.52 13.85
CA ALA A 105 -9.74 9.86 12.77
C ALA A 105 -11.19 9.47 13.14
N GLY A 106 -12.09 10.45 13.14
CA GLY A 106 -13.47 10.28 13.57
C GLY A 106 -13.72 10.42 15.08
N GLY A 107 -12.68 10.68 15.88
CA GLY A 107 -12.77 10.86 17.33
C GLY A 107 -13.41 9.66 18.03
N LEU A 108 -14.33 9.93 18.96
CA LEU A 108 -15.06 8.91 19.72
C LEU A 108 -15.89 7.95 18.85
N GLU A 109 -16.35 8.41 17.69
CA GLU A 109 -17.11 7.54 16.78
C GLU A 109 -16.20 6.46 16.16
N GLY A 110 -14.90 6.71 16.10
CA GLY A 110 -13.90 5.80 15.57
C GLY A 110 -13.88 5.73 14.05
N VAL A 111 -13.17 4.69 13.56
CA VAL A 111 -12.85 4.53 12.15
C VAL A 111 -13.75 3.49 11.50
N LYS A 112 -14.30 3.83 10.34
CA LYS A 112 -15.12 2.93 9.51
C LYS A 112 -14.25 2.01 8.67
N THR A 113 -13.30 2.61 7.95
CA THR A 113 -12.33 1.94 7.09
C THR A 113 -11.02 2.69 7.12
N SER A 114 -9.93 1.99 6.86
CA SER A 114 -8.61 2.58 6.80
C SER A 114 -7.70 1.71 5.96
N GLY A 115 -6.52 2.22 5.67
CA GLY A 115 -5.50 1.47 4.98
C GLY A 115 -4.34 2.35 4.56
N VAL A 116 -3.66 1.89 3.52
CA VAL A 116 -2.46 2.52 2.99
C VAL A 116 -2.68 2.89 1.54
N MET A 117 -1.96 3.89 1.07
CA MET A 117 -1.89 4.20 -0.34
C MET A 117 -0.49 4.64 -0.74
N PHE A 118 -0.08 4.19 -1.91
CA PHE A 118 1.21 4.48 -2.47
C PHE A 118 1.03 5.40 -3.66
N THR A 119 1.86 6.44 -3.70
CA THR A 119 1.86 7.38 -4.82
C THR A 119 2.62 6.85 -6.02
N GLU A 120 2.78 5.55 -6.14
CA GLU A 120 3.24 4.74 -7.27
C GLU A 120 2.89 3.28 -6.98
N ASP A 121 3.00 2.41 -7.98
CA ASP A 121 2.78 0.98 -7.74
C ASP A 121 3.95 0.41 -6.91
N PRO A 122 3.71 -0.08 -5.67
CA PRO A 122 4.77 -0.61 -4.83
C PRO A 122 5.35 -1.94 -5.35
N ASP A 123 4.70 -2.63 -6.28
CA ASP A 123 5.19 -3.91 -6.80
C ASP A 123 6.01 -3.73 -8.11
N SER A 124 5.56 -2.85 -9.00
CA SER A 124 6.28 -2.57 -10.27
C SER A 124 7.20 -1.35 -10.22
N GLY A 125 6.96 -0.40 -9.32
CA GLY A 125 7.61 0.92 -9.29
C GLY A 125 6.95 1.94 -10.23
N ASN A 126 5.79 1.63 -10.83
CA ASN A 126 5.15 2.49 -11.83
C ASN A 126 4.69 3.84 -11.24
N PRO A 127 5.31 4.97 -11.63
CA PRO A 127 4.98 6.28 -11.08
C PRO A 127 3.73 6.91 -11.69
N ASN A 128 3.04 6.25 -12.62
CA ASN A 128 1.85 6.77 -13.28
C ASN A 128 0.54 6.41 -12.58
N VAL A 129 0.58 5.51 -11.59
CA VAL A 129 -0.61 5.03 -10.88
C VAL A 129 -0.54 5.30 -9.39
N ILE A 130 -1.69 5.33 -8.73
CA ILE A 130 -1.82 5.37 -7.28
C ILE A 130 -2.46 4.05 -6.87
N THR A 131 -1.79 3.32 -5.98
CA THR A 131 -2.31 2.08 -5.43
C THR A 131 -2.92 2.38 -4.07
N ILE A 132 -4.20 2.11 -3.89
CA ILE A 132 -4.94 2.35 -2.64
C ILE A 132 -5.40 1.00 -2.11
N ARG A 133 -4.99 0.67 -0.88
CA ARG A 133 -5.44 -0.53 -0.16
C ARG A 133 -6.29 -0.14 1.04
N GLY A 134 -7.35 -0.91 1.32
CA GLY A 134 -8.26 -0.61 2.42
C GLY A 134 -8.91 -1.83 3.07
N THR A 135 -9.15 -1.74 4.38
CA THR A 135 -9.91 -2.74 5.16
C THR A 135 -10.95 -2.08 6.06
N TRP A 136 -11.76 -2.89 6.73
CA TRP A 136 -12.72 -2.45 7.73
C TRP A 136 -12.03 -2.13 9.07
N GLY A 137 -12.49 -1.07 9.74
CA GLY A 137 -11.97 -0.67 11.04
C GLY A 137 -10.61 0.03 10.96
N LEU A 138 -9.80 -0.14 12.00
CA LEU A 138 -8.45 0.43 12.15
C LEU A 138 -7.41 -0.29 11.27
N GLY A 139 -6.41 0.48 10.83
CA GLY A 139 -5.51 0.09 9.72
C GLY A 139 -4.39 -0.85 10.11
N GLU A 140 -4.23 -1.11 11.40
CA GLU A 140 -3.13 -1.88 11.98
C GLU A 140 -2.99 -3.28 11.34
N LEU A 141 -4.11 -3.94 11.04
CA LEU A 141 -4.10 -5.27 10.42
C LEU A 141 -3.56 -5.25 8.98
N ILE A 142 -3.74 -4.15 8.23
CA ILE A 142 -3.12 -3.97 6.91
C ILE A 142 -1.62 -3.68 7.06
N VAL A 143 -1.26 -2.76 7.96
CA VAL A 143 0.14 -2.35 8.16
C VAL A 143 1.00 -3.53 8.61
N GLN A 144 0.44 -4.42 9.43
CA GLN A 144 1.10 -5.66 9.88
C GLN A 144 1.07 -6.80 8.85
N GLY A 145 0.35 -6.64 7.74
CA GLY A 145 0.20 -7.67 6.69
C GLY A 145 -0.68 -8.85 7.08
N VAL A 146 -1.48 -8.74 8.15
CA VAL A 146 -2.46 -9.75 8.56
C VAL A 146 -3.65 -9.77 7.61
N GLU A 147 -4.12 -8.60 7.22
CA GLU A 147 -5.18 -8.40 6.23
C GLU A 147 -4.59 -7.78 4.96
N LYS A 148 -4.93 -8.32 3.80
CA LYS A 148 -4.47 -7.76 2.52
C LYS A 148 -5.25 -6.49 2.13
N GLY A 149 -6.52 -6.42 2.52
CA GLY A 149 -7.44 -5.34 2.13
C GLY A 149 -7.85 -5.40 0.65
N ASP A 150 -8.88 -4.64 0.32
CA ASP A 150 -9.23 -4.37 -1.09
C ASP A 150 -8.18 -3.50 -1.74
N GLU A 151 -7.91 -3.69 -3.03
CA GLU A 151 -6.98 -2.87 -3.79
C GLU A 151 -7.67 -2.13 -4.93
N PHE A 152 -7.31 -0.86 -5.10
CA PHE A 152 -7.76 0.00 -6.17
C PHE A 152 -6.55 0.66 -6.83
N ILE A 153 -6.47 0.57 -8.16
CA ILE A 153 -5.43 1.24 -8.94
C ILE A 153 -6.05 2.42 -9.69
N VAL A 154 -5.51 3.61 -9.47
CA VAL A 154 -5.99 4.86 -10.08
C VAL A 154 -4.93 5.44 -11.01
N PHE A 155 -5.31 5.79 -12.23
CA PHE A 155 -4.40 6.42 -13.17
C PHE A 155 -4.31 7.93 -12.92
N LYS A 156 -3.08 8.44 -12.71
CA LYS A 156 -2.85 9.84 -12.26
C LYS A 156 -3.11 10.90 -13.32
N HIS A 157 -2.84 10.57 -14.58
CA HIS A 157 -2.82 11.56 -15.66
C HIS A 157 -4.20 11.81 -16.27
N ASP A 158 -5.18 10.96 -15.98
CA ASP A 158 -6.57 11.24 -16.33
C ASP A 158 -7.13 12.31 -15.39
N PRO A 159 -7.61 13.46 -15.91
CA PRO A 159 -8.25 14.50 -15.10
C PRO A 159 -9.41 13.99 -14.22
N ASN A 160 -10.07 12.91 -14.63
CA ASN A 160 -11.16 12.30 -13.86
C ASN A 160 -10.71 11.26 -12.83
N LEU A 161 -9.41 10.95 -12.76
CA LEU A 161 -8.81 9.94 -11.90
C LEU A 161 -9.53 8.59 -12.03
N THR A 162 -9.56 8.06 -13.25
CA THR A 162 -10.19 6.76 -13.53
C THR A 162 -9.53 5.64 -12.72
N ILE A 163 -10.38 4.82 -12.10
CA ILE A 163 -10.01 3.59 -11.42
C ILE A 163 -9.89 2.49 -12.48
N ILE A 164 -8.66 2.05 -12.74
CA ILE A 164 -8.32 1.11 -13.81
C ILE A 164 -8.30 -0.35 -13.35
N SER A 165 -8.16 -0.60 -12.04
CA SER A 165 -8.29 -1.94 -11.44
C SER A 165 -9.02 -1.88 -10.10
N ARG A 166 -9.74 -2.95 -9.78
CA ARG A 166 -10.41 -3.18 -8.49
C ARG A 166 -10.27 -4.65 -8.11
N ASP A 167 -9.57 -4.92 -7.02
CA ASP A 167 -9.41 -6.26 -6.48
C ASP A 167 -10.12 -6.36 -5.14
N LEU A 168 -11.21 -7.14 -5.13
CA LEU A 168 -11.97 -7.42 -3.92
C LEU A 168 -11.30 -8.54 -3.13
N VAL A 169 -10.93 -8.26 -1.89
CA VAL A 169 -10.39 -9.27 -0.98
C VAL A 169 -11.41 -9.61 0.09
N LYS A 170 -11.52 -10.91 0.39
CA LYS A 170 -12.29 -11.40 1.52
C LYS A 170 -11.60 -10.96 2.82
N LYS A 171 -12.13 -9.91 3.45
CA LYS A 171 -11.63 -9.36 4.71
C LYS A 171 -12.22 -10.16 5.88
N GLU A 172 -11.41 -10.94 6.58
CA GLU A 172 -11.90 -11.89 7.58
C GLU A 172 -11.96 -11.26 8.98
N LEU A 173 -11.00 -10.38 9.28
CA LEU A 173 -10.84 -9.71 10.56
C LEU A 173 -10.92 -8.19 10.41
N MET A 174 -11.36 -7.52 11.46
CA MET A 174 -11.28 -6.08 11.61
C MET A 174 -10.89 -5.71 13.03
N MET A 175 -10.12 -4.63 13.17
CA MET A 175 -9.77 -4.06 14.46
C MET A 175 -10.67 -2.86 14.76
N ILE A 176 -11.26 -2.83 15.94
CA ILE A 176 -12.14 -1.75 16.41
C ILE A 176 -11.80 -1.35 17.84
N PHE A 177 -12.41 -0.27 18.33
CA PHE A 177 -12.30 0.13 19.73
C PHE A 177 -12.96 -0.89 20.65
N ASP A 178 -12.24 -1.29 21.71
CA ASP A 178 -12.81 -2.06 22.80
C ASP A 178 -13.53 -1.09 23.75
N LYS A 179 -14.88 -1.11 23.71
CA LYS A 179 -15.72 -0.24 24.55
C LYS A 179 -15.76 -0.68 26.02
N GLU A 180 -15.36 -1.91 26.34
CA GLU A 180 -15.42 -2.45 27.70
C GLU A 180 -14.10 -2.29 28.44
N LYS A 181 -12.97 -2.57 27.77
CA LYS A 181 -11.64 -2.57 28.39
C LYS A 181 -10.77 -1.36 28.04
N GLY A 182 -11.21 -0.54 27.07
CA GLY A 182 -10.35 0.47 26.46
C GLY A 182 -9.32 -0.15 25.50
N GLY A 183 -8.69 0.68 24.67
CA GLY A 183 -7.79 0.19 23.62
C GLY A 183 -8.57 -0.44 22.44
N THR A 184 -8.02 -1.51 21.86
CA THR A 184 -8.54 -2.11 20.63
C THR A 184 -8.77 -3.62 20.75
N ILE A 185 -9.77 -4.12 20.03
CA ILE A 185 -10.07 -5.54 19.90
C ILE A 185 -10.15 -5.93 18.41
N THR A 186 -9.67 -7.14 18.10
CA THR A 186 -9.81 -7.74 16.77
C THR A 186 -10.96 -8.72 16.77
N LEU A 187 -11.89 -8.57 15.82
CA LEU A 187 -13.10 -9.37 15.70
C LEU A 187 -13.30 -9.82 14.25
N PRO A 188 -13.99 -10.94 14.02
CA PRO A 188 -14.36 -11.35 12.67
C PRO A 188 -15.32 -10.33 12.04
N VAL A 189 -15.08 -10.03 10.76
CA VAL A 189 -16.00 -9.22 9.94
C VAL A 189 -17.25 -10.05 9.64
N GLU A 190 -18.43 -9.44 9.72
CA GLU A 190 -19.69 -10.07 9.33
C GLU A 190 -19.62 -10.65 7.92
N LEU A 191 -20.09 -11.88 7.72
CA LEU A 191 -19.94 -12.64 6.46
C LEU A 191 -20.39 -11.85 5.21
N GLU A 192 -21.45 -11.06 5.33
CA GLU A 192 -21.95 -10.24 4.22
C GLU A 192 -21.04 -9.05 3.86
N ARG A 193 -20.25 -8.56 4.82
CA ARG A 193 -19.30 -7.46 4.65
C ARG A 193 -17.93 -7.93 4.18
N GLN A 194 -17.58 -9.20 4.40
CA GLN A 194 -16.28 -9.74 4.00
C GLN A 194 -16.06 -9.63 2.48
N LYS A 195 -17.12 -9.82 1.70
CA LYS A 195 -17.11 -9.78 0.21
C LYS A 195 -17.65 -8.47 -0.37
N LYS A 196 -17.51 -7.36 0.36
CA LYS A 196 -17.87 -6.02 -0.13
C LYS A 196 -16.65 -5.13 -0.11
N TYR A 197 -16.58 -4.21 -1.08
CA TYR A 197 -15.57 -3.16 -1.09
C TYR A 197 -15.73 -2.26 0.13
N CYS A 198 -14.61 -1.97 0.79
CA CYS A 198 -14.56 -1.06 1.94
C CYS A 198 -14.77 0.41 1.52
N LEU A 199 -14.41 0.75 0.29
CA LEU A 199 -14.55 2.09 -0.29
C LEU A 199 -15.50 2.09 -1.49
N ASN A 200 -16.12 3.24 -1.74
CA ASN A 200 -16.77 3.53 -3.01
C ASN A 200 -15.85 4.36 -3.93
N ASP A 201 -16.21 4.44 -5.21
CA ASP A 201 -15.41 5.11 -6.24
C ASP A 201 -15.10 6.58 -5.93
N GLU A 202 -16.05 7.31 -5.35
CA GLU A 202 -15.84 8.73 -5.01
C GLU A 202 -14.84 8.89 -3.85
N GLN A 203 -14.86 7.99 -2.88
CA GLN A 203 -13.87 7.96 -1.80
C GLN A 203 -12.47 7.62 -2.34
N VAL A 204 -12.37 6.64 -3.25
CA VAL A 204 -11.11 6.28 -3.92
C VAL A 204 -10.53 7.49 -4.67
N LYS A 205 -11.36 8.24 -5.41
CA LYS A 205 -10.93 9.47 -6.10
C LYS A 205 -10.51 10.58 -5.15
N ILE A 206 -11.16 10.73 -3.99
CA ILE A 206 -10.74 11.70 -2.96
C ILE A 206 -9.35 11.34 -2.44
N LEU A 207 -9.11 10.07 -2.10
CA LEU A 207 -7.81 9.58 -1.66
C LEU A 207 -6.73 9.80 -2.73
N ALA A 208 -7.02 9.47 -3.99
CA ALA A 208 -6.13 9.73 -5.10
C ALA A 208 -5.75 11.21 -5.23
N ARG A 209 -6.70 12.14 -5.07
CA ARG A 209 -6.40 13.58 -5.04
C ARG A 209 -5.47 13.97 -3.88
N TYR A 210 -5.66 13.38 -2.70
CA TYR A 210 -4.77 13.64 -1.57
C TYR A 210 -3.36 13.09 -1.82
N ALA A 211 -3.25 11.88 -2.35
CA ALA A 211 -1.98 11.27 -2.74
C ALA A 211 -1.19 12.13 -3.73
N ILE A 212 -1.85 12.67 -4.76
CA ILE A 212 -1.20 13.59 -5.73
C ILE A 212 -0.68 14.85 -5.05
N LYS A 213 -1.49 15.48 -4.19
CA LYS A 213 -1.09 16.69 -3.46
C LYS A 213 0.10 16.43 -2.54
N ILE A 214 0.09 15.30 -1.83
CA ILE A 214 1.17 14.91 -0.91
C ILE A 214 2.46 14.64 -1.69
N ARG A 215 2.41 13.83 -2.77
CA ARG A 215 3.55 13.61 -3.66
C ARG A 215 4.11 14.93 -4.20
N SER A 216 3.23 15.82 -4.66
CA SER A 216 3.64 17.13 -5.20
C SER A 216 4.30 18.02 -4.15
N HIS A 217 3.85 17.95 -2.90
CA HIS A 217 4.43 18.71 -1.80
C HIS A 217 5.85 18.21 -1.44
N TYR A 218 6.04 16.89 -1.33
CA TYR A 218 7.33 16.30 -0.95
C TYR A 218 8.28 16.08 -2.14
N ASN A 219 7.79 16.18 -3.38
CA ASN A 219 8.52 15.96 -4.62
C ASN A 219 9.25 14.60 -4.69
N GLN A 220 8.66 13.56 -4.11
CA GLN A 220 9.19 12.20 -4.11
C GLN A 220 8.05 11.18 -3.95
N PRO A 221 8.28 9.90 -4.27
CA PRO A 221 7.35 8.82 -3.96
C PRO A 221 7.03 8.75 -2.46
N MET A 222 5.76 8.58 -2.14
CA MET A 222 5.22 8.54 -0.78
C MET A 222 4.40 7.28 -0.52
N ASP A 223 4.59 6.71 0.67
CA ASP A 223 3.75 5.76 1.38
C ASP A 223 2.88 6.53 2.39
N ILE A 224 1.55 6.41 2.28
CA ILE A 224 0.59 7.25 2.98
C ILE A 224 -0.47 6.38 3.67
N GLU A 225 -0.65 6.58 4.97
CA GLU A 225 -1.74 5.96 5.73
C GLU A 225 -2.96 6.88 5.78
N TRP A 226 -4.15 6.30 5.64
CA TRP A 226 -5.41 7.03 5.63
C TRP A 226 -6.50 6.32 6.43
N ALA A 227 -7.48 7.10 6.88
CA ALA A 227 -8.65 6.59 7.59
C ALA A 227 -9.92 7.35 7.18
N LEU A 228 -11.00 6.61 6.97
CA LEU A 228 -12.38 7.12 6.85
C LEU A 228 -13.04 7.01 8.23
N GLY A 229 -13.27 8.14 8.87
CA GLY A 229 -13.99 8.20 10.15
C GLY A 229 -15.47 7.79 9.98
N ASN A 230 -16.09 7.33 11.07
CA ASN A 230 -17.53 7.05 11.09
C ASN A 230 -18.38 8.31 10.83
N ASN A 231 -17.81 9.50 11.06
CA ASN A 231 -18.37 10.80 10.67
C ASN A 231 -18.36 11.07 9.14
N GLY A 232 -17.87 10.14 8.32
CA GLY A 232 -17.86 10.22 6.86
C GLY A 232 -16.72 11.02 6.25
N LYS A 233 -15.78 11.55 7.05
CA LYS A 233 -14.63 12.31 6.57
C LYS A 233 -13.41 11.41 6.38
N ILE A 234 -12.60 11.73 5.37
CA ILE A 234 -11.33 11.07 5.08
C ILE A 234 -10.19 11.89 5.69
N TYR A 235 -9.30 11.21 6.39
CA TYR A 235 -8.14 11.75 7.08
C TYR A 235 -6.87 11.08 6.53
N ILE A 236 -5.81 11.86 6.40
CA ILE A 236 -4.45 11.35 6.20
C ILE A 236 -3.79 11.32 7.57
N VAL A 237 -3.35 10.15 8.00
CA VAL A 237 -2.83 9.95 9.37
C VAL A 237 -1.31 9.90 9.42
N GLN A 238 -0.67 9.46 8.33
CA GLN A 238 0.78 9.43 8.18
C GLN A 238 1.16 9.54 6.71
N ALA A 239 2.31 10.15 6.41
CA ALA A 239 2.91 10.14 5.08
C ALA A 239 4.43 10.15 5.22
N ARG A 240 5.10 9.21 4.55
CA ARG A 240 6.56 9.09 4.53
C ARG A 240 7.07 8.73 3.14
N PRO A 241 8.35 8.98 2.83
CA PRO A 241 8.93 8.57 1.54
C PRO A 241 8.84 7.06 1.34
N GLU A 242 8.52 6.65 0.11
CA GLU A 242 8.65 5.26 -0.34
C GLU A 242 10.14 4.97 -0.57
N THR A 243 10.66 3.84 -0.07
CA THR A 243 12.11 3.53 -0.08
C THR A 243 12.46 2.27 -0.87
N VAL A 244 11.48 1.45 -1.28
CA VAL A 244 11.70 0.15 -1.93
C VAL A 244 12.21 0.31 -3.36
N HIS A 245 11.73 1.31 -4.12
CA HIS A 245 12.13 1.49 -5.52
C HIS A 245 13.29 2.45 -5.76
N SER A 246 13.80 3.09 -4.70
CA SER A 246 14.94 4.02 -4.78
C SER A 246 16.24 3.41 -5.36
N GLN A 247 16.29 2.08 -5.54
CA GLN A 247 17.44 1.35 -6.09
C GLN A 247 17.27 0.81 -7.53
N LYS A 248 16.09 0.93 -8.16
CA LYS A 248 15.87 0.48 -9.55
C LYS A 248 15.85 1.68 -10.47
N GLY A 249 16.91 1.81 -11.28
CA GLY A 249 17.06 2.87 -12.26
C GLY A 249 15.90 2.96 -13.25
N ASP A 250 15.71 4.15 -13.81
CA ASP A 250 14.63 4.53 -14.73
C ASP A 250 14.32 3.45 -15.78
N THR A 251 13.24 2.71 -15.58
CA THR A 251 12.58 1.96 -16.64
C THR A 251 11.57 2.88 -17.32
N GLU A 252 11.86 3.30 -18.56
CA GLU A 252 10.85 3.93 -19.43
C GLU A 252 9.75 2.90 -19.73
N GLU A 253 8.61 3.02 -19.05
CA GLU A 253 7.40 2.27 -19.36
C GLU A 253 6.42 3.17 -20.13
N ILE A 254 6.12 2.78 -21.38
CA ILE A 254 5.17 3.47 -22.26
C ILE A 254 3.78 2.85 -22.03
N PHE A 255 2.85 3.64 -21.51
CA PHE A 255 1.45 3.25 -21.37
C PHE A 255 0.62 3.78 -22.54
N TYR A 256 -0.21 2.92 -23.12
CA TYR A 256 -1.23 3.31 -24.08
C TYR A 256 -2.59 3.35 -23.37
N LEU A 257 -3.21 4.54 -23.34
CA LEU A 257 -4.61 4.63 -22.94
C LEU A 257 -5.48 4.15 -24.09
N LEU A 258 -6.33 3.16 -23.82
CA LEU A 258 -7.41 2.83 -24.73
C LEU A 258 -8.48 3.91 -24.63
N GLU A 259 -8.71 4.65 -25.72
CA GLU A 259 -9.83 5.57 -25.80
C GLU A 259 -11.14 4.76 -25.80
N ASN A 260 -11.94 4.94 -24.75
CA ASN A 260 -13.27 4.36 -24.61
C ASN A 260 -13.30 2.81 -24.64
N PRO A 261 -12.73 2.13 -23.61
CA PRO A 261 -12.63 0.67 -23.56
C PRO A 261 -13.99 -0.04 -23.66
N LYS A 262 -15.06 0.55 -23.10
CA LYS A 262 -16.42 0.00 -23.22
C LYS A 262 -16.86 -0.15 -24.67
N LYS A 263 -16.64 0.88 -25.48
CA LYS A 263 -16.96 0.84 -26.92
C LYS A 263 -16.10 -0.18 -27.64
N LEU A 264 -14.80 -0.27 -27.32
CA LEU A 264 -13.92 -1.27 -27.91
C LEU A 264 -14.36 -2.69 -27.56
N THR A 265 -14.84 -2.94 -26.34
CA THR A 265 -15.41 -4.24 -25.94
C THR A 265 -16.72 -4.52 -26.68
N GLU A 266 -17.62 -3.55 -26.79
CA GLU A 266 -18.89 -3.66 -27.54
C GLU A 266 -18.67 -3.93 -29.03
N ASP A 267 -17.68 -3.26 -29.63
CA ASP A 267 -17.30 -3.41 -31.04
C ASP A 267 -16.46 -4.68 -31.29
N GLY A 268 -16.10 -5.42 -30.23
CA GLY A 268 -15.31 -6.66 -30.31
C GLY A 268 -13.81 -6.47 -30.55
N TYR A 269 -13.29 -5.26 -30.41
CA TYR A 269 -11.87 -4.93 -30.55
C TYR A 269 -11.06 -5.15 -29.26
N LEU A 270 -11.70 -5.13 -28.09
CA LEU A 270 -11.09 -5.41 -26.79
C LEU A 270 -11.69 -6.68 -26.19
N VAL A 271 -10.84 -7.66 -25.87
CA VAL A 271 -11.24 -8.90 -25.22
C VAL A 271 -10.57 -8.97 -23.85
N GLU A 272 -11.36 -8.81 -22.78
CA GLU A 272 -10.88 -8.78 -21.40
C GLU A 272 -10.72 -10.20 -20.82
N ASN A 273 -9.72 -10.39 -19.94
CA ASN A 273 -9.53 -11.59 -19.12
C ASN A 273 -9.39 -12.93 -19.87
N THR A 274 -8.79 -12.95 -21.06
CA THR A 274 -8.67 -14.17 -21.89
C THR A 274 -7.41 -15.00 -21.65
N GLY A 275 -6.49 -14.56 -20.79
CA GLY A 275 -5.23 -15.27 -20.56
C GLY A 275 -4.43 -14.74 -19.38
N THR A 276 -3.27 -15.36 -19.12
CA THR A 276 -2.32 -14.91 -18.11
C THR A 276 -1.21 -14.10 -18.76
N ALA A 277 -1.08 -12.82 -18.40
CA ALA A 277 0.03 -11.98 -18.85
C ALA A 277 1.34 -12.44 -18.20
N ILE A 278 2.35 -12.76 -19.02
CA ILE A 278 3.65 -13.24 -18.55
C ILE A 278 4.73 -12.15 -18.53
N GLY A 279 4.58 -11.15 -19.40
CA GLY A 279 5.46 -10.00 -19.54
C GLY A 279 4.79 -8.69 -19.08
N ARG A 280 5.57 -7.60 -19.12
CA ARG A 280 5.15 -6.23 -18.74
C ARG A 280 5.05 -5.28 -19.94
N ARG A 281 5.13 -5.80 -21.17
CA ARG A 281 5.14 -5.02 -22.41
C ARG A 281 3.85 -5.16 -23.20
N ILE A 282 3.57 -4.14 -24.01
CA ILE A 282 2.51 -4.18 -25.02
C ILE A 282 3.16 -4.53 -26.36
N GLY A 283 2.82 -5.71 -26.85
CA GLY A 283 3.18 -6.18 -28.19
C GLY A 283 2.17 -5.73 -29.24
N TYR A 284 2.63 -5.37 -30.43
CA TYR A 284 1.77 -5.13 -31.58
C TYR A 284 2.38 -5.74 -32.84
N GLY A 285 1.52 -6.18 -33.75
CA GLY A 285 1.95 -6.91 -34.93
C GLY A 285 0.81 -7.50 -35.72
N LYS A 286 1.13 -8.06 -36.88
CA LYS A 286 0.17 -8.86 -37.64
C LYS A 286 0.03 -10.22 -36.94
N VAL A 287 -1.21 -10.60 -36.66
CA VAL A 287 -1.50 -11.90 -36.05
C VAL A 287 -1.26 -13.01 -37.08
N LYS A 288 -0.44 -14.00 -36.72
CA LYS A 288 -0.22 -15.22 -37.51
C LYS A 288 -0.45 -16.46 -36.64
N VAL A 289 -1.42 -17.28 -37.04
CA VAL A 289 -1.68 -18.57 -36.42
C VAL A 289 -0.78 -19.61 -37.08
N ILE A 290 0.16 -20.17 -36.32
CA ILE A 290 1.13 -21.17 -36.79
C ILE A 290 1.01 -22.41 -35.93
N GLU A 291 0.31 -23.43 -36.44
CA GLU A 291 0.03 -24.67 -35.70
C GLU A 291 1.25 -25.58 -35.52
N SER A 292 2.30 -25.40 -36.34
CA SER A 292 3.49 -26.27 -36.33
C SER A 292 4.75 -25.50 -36.72
N ILE A 293 5.87 -25.83 -36.08
CA ILE A 293 7.17 -25.21 -36.34
C ILE A 293 7.64 -25.33 -37.80
N ASN A 294 7.15 -26.33 -38.54
CA ASN A 294 7.44 -26.47 -39.97
C ASN A 294 6.99 -25.23 -40.77
N ASN A 295 5.99 -24.51 -40.27
CA ASN A 295 5.46 -23.28 -40.85
C ASN A 295 6.02 -22.01 -40.18
N ALA A 296 6.97 -22.13 -39.23
CA ALA A 296 7.55 -20.98 -38.54
C ALA A 296 8.33 -20.04 -39.48
N HIS A 297 8.77 -20.53 -40.64
CA HIS A 297 9.37 -19.72 -41.71
C HIS A 297 8.41 -18.67 -42.30
N LEU A 298 7.11 -18.76 -42.01
CA LEU A 298 6.11 -17.76 -42.39
C LEU A 298 6.07 -16.58 -41.42
N LEU A 299 6.73 -16.65 -40.27
CA LEU A 299 6.84 -15.54 -39.32
C LEU A 299 7.82 -14.50 -39.84
N GLU A 300 7.41 -13.25 -39.73
CA GLU A 300 8.22 -12.06 -40.02
C GLU A 300 8.49 -11.30 -38.71
N GLU A 301 9.48 -10.41 -38.75
CA GLU A 301 9.79 -9.53 -37.64
C GLU A 301 8.57 -8.66 -37.27
N GLY A 302 8.27 -8.59 -35.97
CA GLY A 302 7.13 -7.86 -35.43
C GLY A 302 5.80 -8.60 -35.47
N ASP A 303 5.70 -9.83 -36.00
CA ASP A 303 4.44 -10.58 -36.00
C ASP A 303 4.01 -11.00 -34.57
N ILE A 304 2.71 -11.18 -34.36
CA ILE A 304 2.16 -11.83 -33.16
C ILE A 304 1.90 -13.31 -33.48
N LEU A 305 2.67 -14.20 -32.86
CA LEU A 305 2.51 -15.64 -33.01
C LEU A 305 1.34 -16.13 -32.16
N ILE A 306 0.43 -16.89 -32.76
CA ILE A 306 -0.57 -17.71 -32.07
C ILE A 306 -0.28 -19.18 -32.36
N THR A 307 -0.12 -20.00 -31.31
CA THR A 307 0.11 -21.45 -31.41
C THR A 307 -0.42 -22.18 -30.17
N GLU A 308 -0.54 -23.51 -30.20
CA GLU A 308 -1.01 -24.28 -29.03
C GLU A 308 0.02 -24.23 -27.88
N GLU A 309 1.28 -24.49 -28.19
CA GLU A 309 2.42 -24.47 -27.27
C GLU A 309 3.74 -24.16 -28.00
N THR A 310 4.77 -23.76 -27.26
CA THR A 310 6.14 -23.63 -27.78
C THR A 310 7.09 -24.58 -27.05
N ASN A 311 8.17 -24.94 -27.74
CA ASN A 311 9.25 -25.78 -27.24
C ASN A 311 10.61 -25.14 -27.61
N PRO A 312 11.76 -25.67 -27.15
CA PRO A 312 13.07 -25.07 -27.40
C PRO A 312 13.39 -24.73 -28.85
N ASP A 313 12.85 -25.48 -29.81
CA ASP A 313 13.09 -25.25 -31.25
C ASP A 313 12.44 -23.94 -31.75
N TRP A 314 11.43 -23.41 -31.05
CA TRP A 314 10.78 -22.13 -31.37
C TRP A 314 11.63 -20.91 -31.00
N THR A 315 12.63 -21.06 -30.14
CA THR A 315 13.38 -19.95 -29.53
C THR A 315 13.97 -19.01 -30.58
N SER A 316 14.54 -19.55 -31.67
CA SER A 316 15.13 -18.76 -32.75
C SER A 316 14.11 -17.92 -33.52
N TYR A 317 12.87 -18.41 -33.63
CA TYR A 317 11.78 -17.69 -34.30
C TYR A 317 11.11 -16.65 -33.40
N MET A 318 11.23 -16.78 -32.08
CA MET A 318 10.62 -15.87 -31.11
C MET A 318 11.39 -14.54 -30.93
N GLN A 319 12.70 -14.51 -31.22
CA GLN A 319 13.58 -13.37 -30.91
C GLN A 319 13.15 -12.02 -31.49
N ASN A 320 12.43 -12.03 -32.61
CA ASN A 320 12.05 -10.82 -33.34
C ASN A 320 10.53 -10.65 -33.45
N LEU A 321 9.75 -11.36 -32.64
CA LEU A 321 8.28 -11.25 -32.68
C LEU A 321 7.80 -10.02 -31.91
N GLY A 322 6.65 -9.51 -32.33
CA GLY A 322 5.93 -8.47 -31.59
C GLY A 322 5.21 -9.01 -30.36
N GLY A 323 5.03 -10.33 -30.25
CA GLY A 323 4.42 -11.00 -29.10
C GLY A 323 4.04 -12.45 -29.38
N VAL A 324 3.73 -13.21 -28.33
CA VAL A 324 3.37 -14.63 -28.41
C VAL A 324 2.14 -14.92 -27.55
N ILE A 325 1.16 -15.59 -28.15
CA ILE A 325 -0.06 -16.07 -27.49
C ILE A 325 -0.09 -17.59 -27.63
N THR A 326 -0.16 -18.30 -26.51
CA THR A 326 -0.30 -19.76 -26.51
C THR A 326 -1.66 -20.19 -25.97
N GLU A 327 -2.26 -21.22 -26.55
CA GLU A 327 -3.52 -21.80 -26.04
C GLU A 327 -3.31 -22.50 -24.70
N ARG A 328 -2.11 -23.06 -24.48
CA ARG A 328 -1.72 -23.75 -23.25
C ARG A 328 -0.45 -23.18 -22.67
N GLY A 329 -0.35 -23.26 -21.34
CA GLY A 329 0.82 -22.84 -20.60
C GLY A 329 0.47 -22.02 -19.37
N GLY A 330 1.32 -22.11 -18.35
CA GLY A 330 1.27 -21.26 -17.16
C GLY A 330 2.51 -20.39 -17.06
N PRO A 331 2.69 -19.64 -15.97
CA PRO A 331 3.80 -18.71 -15.79
C PRO A 331 5.21 -19.30 -15.86
N THR A 332 5.33 -20.63 -15.85
CA THR A 332 6.58 -21.40 -15.90
C THR A 332 6.74 -22.20 -17.19
N CYS A 333 5.85 -22.06 -18.17
CA CYS A 333 5.99 -22.76 -19.45
C CYS A 333 7.16 -22.22 -20.28
N HIS A 334 7.56 -22.98 -21.30
CA HIS A 334 8.65 -22.59 -22.18
C HIS A 334 8.44 -21.21 -22.81
N ALA A 335 7.26 -20.96 -23.41
CA ALA A 335 6.90 -19.65 -23.94
C ALA A 335 7.09 -18.55 -22.90
N ALA A 336 6.68 -18.81 -21.66
CA ALA A 336 6.71 -17.83 -20.61
C ALA A 336 8.13 -17.48 -20.11
N ILE A 337 9.03 -18.45 -20.08
CA ILE A 337 10.42 -18.26 -19.70
C ILE A 337 11.15 -17.50 -20.81
N VAL A 338 11.03 -17.98 -22.04
CA VAL A 338 11.72 -17.41 -23.20
C VAL A 338 11.24 -15.99 -23.51
N SER A 339 9.93 -15.71 -23.44
CA SER A 339 9.42 -14.35 -23.64
C SER A 339 9.96 -13.34 -22.62
N ARG A 340 10.21 -13.76 -21.36
CA ARG A 340 10.84 -12.88 -20.35
C ARG A 340 12.31 -12.60 -20.65
N GLU A 341 13.05 -13.60 -21.13
CA GLU A 341 14.46 -13.45 -21.50
C GLU A 341 14.63 -12.59 -22.75
N LEU A 342 13.72 -12.73 -23.72
CA LEU A 342 13.74 -12.01 -24.99
C LEU A 342 13.02 -10.65 -24.93
N ASN A 343 12.34 -10.36 -23.82
CA ASN A 343 11.64 -9.11 -23.57
C ASN A 343 10.56 -8.78 -24.63
N ILE A 344 9.79 -9.80 -25.03
CA ILE A 344 8.68 -9.75 -26.01
C ILE A 344 7.31 -9.97 -25.36
#